data_AF-A0A350T691-F1
#
_entry.id   AF-A0A350T691-F1
#
_cell.length_a   1.000
_cell.length_b   1.000
_cell.length_c   1.000
_cell.angle_alpha   90.00
_cell.angle_beta   90.00
_cell.angle_gamma   90.00
#
_symmetry.space_group_name_H-M   'P 1'
#
loop_
_entity.id
_entity.type
_entity.pdbx_description
1 polymer ?
#
loop_
_entity_poly.entity_id
_entity_poly.type
_entity_poly.pdbx_seq_one_letter_code
_entity_poly.pdbx_strand_id
1 'polypeptide(L)'
;MSLLVFHEARVFDGEQMLAGPRSVVVRDGRIERVVEPGELPEGLLAEARASGSLIQQPGATLLPGLIDLHLHLIWDGSDDPVRSLALETSEQTLLKGVGFAATTLRAGITTVRDLGSVHDQAIRLAEAVERGWIPGPRIIASGRSIVMTGGHDPFWGL
;
A
#
# COMPACT_ATOMS: atom_id res chain seq x y z
N MET A 1 6.16 19.38 -10.89
CA MET A 1 6.04 19.09 -9.46
C MET A 1 4.59 18.79 -9.17
N SER A 2 4.27 17.67 -8.53
CA SER A 2 2.89 17.37 -8.13
C SER A 2 2.59 18.02 -6.79
N LEU A 3 1.42 18.64 -6.67
CA LEU A 3 0.87 19.18 -5.43
C LEU A 3 -0.36 18.35 -5.08
N LEU A 4 -0.57 18.10 -3.79
CA LEU A 4 -1.81 17.59 -3.22
C LEU A 4 -2.02 18.24 -1.85
N VAL A 5 -3.22 18.72 -1.58
CA VAL A 5 -3.57 19.35 -0.30
C VAL A 5 -4.78 18.65 0.28
N PHE A 6 -4.61 18.02 1.43
CA PHE A 6 -5.73 17.65 2.29
C PHE A 6 -6.08 18.86 3.15
N HIS A 7 -7.31 19.35 3.08
CA HIS A 7 -7.72 20.56 3.79
C HIS A 7 -8.78 20.25 4.86
N GLU A 8 -8.57 20.82 6.05
CA GLU A 8 -9.46 20.69 7.22
C GLU A 8 -9.77 19.24 7.63
N ALA A 9 -8.78 18.36 7.56
CA ALA A 9 -8.91 16.97 8.00
C ALA A 9 -8.63 16.82 9.50
N ARG A 10 -9.28 15.85 10.15
CA ARG A 10 -8.79 15.34 11.44
C ARG A 10 -7.54 14.50 11.15
N VAL A 11 -6.41 14.77 11.77
CA VAL A 11 -5.15 14.10 11.46
C VAL A 11 -4.68 13.27 12.64
N PHE A 12 -4.43 11.98 12.39
CA PHE A 12 -3.66 11.11 13.27
C PHE A 12 -2.25 10.99 12.70
N ASP A 13 -1.22 11.18 13.51
CA ASP A 13 0.18 11.16 13.04
C ASP A 13 0.84 9.76 13.10
N GLY A 14 0.15 8.78 13.66
CA GLY A 14 0.69 7.44 13.95
C GLY A 14 0.80 7.15 15.44
N GLU A 15 0.78 8.18 16.28
CA GLU A 15 0.90 8.08 17.74
C GLU A 15 -0.31 8.71 18.44
N GLN A 16 -0.78 9.86 17.96
CA GLN A 16 -1.86 10.62 18.57
C GLN A 16 -2.73 11.37 17.55
N MET A 17 -3.91 11.76 18.01
CA MET A 17 -4.76 12.70 17.26
C MET A 17 -4.24 14.12 17.45
N LEU A 18 -3.90 14.78 16.34
CA LEU A 18 -3.51 16.19 16.38
C LEU A 18 -4.72 17.07 16.71
N ALA A 19 -4.47 18.16 17.44
CA ALA A 19 -5.52 19.08 17.86
C ALA A 19 -6.09 19.86 16.66
N GLY A 20 -7.43 19.90 16.58
CA GLY A 20 -8.18 20.64 15.58
C GLY A 20 -8.10 20.06 14.15
N PRO A 21 -8.92 20.58 13.22
CA PRO A 21 -8.81 20.26 11.80
C PRO A 21 -7.56 20.92 11.20
N ARG A 22 -6.71 20.13 10.54
CA ARG A 22 -5.44 20.57 9.97
C ARG A 22 -5.42 20.40 8.46
N SER A 23 -4.48 21.08 7.82
CA SER A 23 -4.20 20.85 6.39
C SER A 23 -2.87 20.11 6.23
N VAL A 24 -2.80 19.14 5.31
CA VAL A 24 -1.57 18.41 4.99
C VAL A 24 -1.19 18.71 3.55
N VAL A 25 -0.01 19.29 3.37
CA VAL A 25 0.54 19.64 2.06
C VAL A 25 1.51 18.54 1.63
N VAL A 26 1.24 17.94 0.48
CA VAL A 26 2.06 16.91 -0.14
C VAL A 26 2.64 17.46 -1.42
N ARG A 27 3.97 17.36 -1.58
CA ARG A 27 4.68 17.70 -2.82
C ARG A 27 5.51 16.52 -3.27
N ASP A 28 5.41 16.19 -4.56
CA ASP A 28 6.20 15.14 -5.21
C ASP A 28 6.16 13.80 -4.43
N GLY A 29 4.96 13.45 -3.94
CA GLY A 29 4.70 12.19 -3.21
C GLY A 29 5.19 12.16 -1.76
N ARG A 30 5.63 13.29 -1.19
CA ARG A 30 6.06 13.40 0.20
C ARG A 30 5.27 14.47 0.94
N ILE A 31 4.99 14.24 2.22
CA ILE A 31 4.42 15.27 3.09
C ILE A 31 5.47 16.36 3.27
N GLU A 32 5.18 17.56 2.78
CA GLU A 32 6.03 18.75 2.96
C GLU A 32 5.82 19.33 4.37
N ARG A 33 4.56 19.49 4.78
CA ARG A 33 4.19 20.02 6.09
C ARG A 33 2.76 19.67 6.47
N VAL A 34 2.52 19.64 7.78
CA VAL A 34 1.19 19.70 8.40
C VAL A 34 0.99 21.13 8.91
N VAL A 35 -0.10 21.76 8.51
CA VAL A 35 -0.41 23.17 8.77
C VAL A 35 -1.44 23.26 9.90
N GLU A 36 -1.20 24.19 10.83
CA GLU A 36 -2.10 24.47 11.95
C GLU A 36 -3.49 24.94 11.44
N PRO A 37 -4.55 24.80 12.27
CA PRO A 37 -5.89 25.22 11.91
C PRO A 37 -5.94 26.71 11.50
N GLY A 38 -6.49 26.99 10.31
CA GLY A 38 -6.65 28.35 9.80
C GLY A 38 -5.39 29.01 9.21
N GLU A 39 -4.23 28.34 9.22
CA GLU A 39 -2.96 28.92 8.77
C GLU A 39 -2.55 28.52 7.34
N LEU A 40 -3.42 27.82 6.60
CA LEU A 40 -3.12 27.46 5.20
C LEU A 40 -3.10 28.73 4.33
N PRO A 41 -2.00 29.02 3.61
CA PRO A 41 -1.93 30.22 2.77
C PRO A 41 -3.03 30.22 1.69
N GLU A 42 -3.77 31.32 1.56
CA GLU A 42 -4.86 31.44 0.58
C GLU A 42 -4.40 31.16 -0.85
N GLY A 43 -3.20 31.63 -1.22
CA GLY A 43 -2.62 31.37 -2.53
C GLY A 43 -2.41 29.87 -2.81
N LEU A 44 -2.00 29.10 -1.79
CA LEU A 44 -1.80 27.66 -1.92
C LEU A 44 -3.14 26.92 -2.00
N LEU A 45 -4.14 27.34 -1.23
CA LEU A 45 -5.50 26.80 -1.32
C LEU A 45 -6.11 27.05 -2.70
N ALA A 46 -5.93 28.26 -3.24
CA ALA A 46 -6.38 28.62 -4.58
C ALA A 46 -5.66 27.80 -5.66
N GLU A 47 -4.34 27.62 -5.55
CA GLU A 47 -3.54 26.77 -6.46
C GLU A 47 -4.02 25.32 -6.43
N ALA A 48 -4.21 24.74 -5.24
CA ALA A 48 -4.67 23.36 -5.09
C ALA A 48 -6.08 23.16 -5.66
N ARG A 49 -6.97 24.13 -5.44
CA ARG A 49 -8.33 24.11 -5.99
C ARG A 49 -8.32 24.22 -7.52
N ALA A 50 -7.55 25.14 -8.08
CA ALA A 50 -7.47 25.37 -9.53
C ALA A 50 -6.85 24.18 -10.29
N SER A 51 -5.91 23.48 -9.67
CA SER A 51 -5.27 22.28 -10.24
C SER A 51 -6.03 20.98 -9.99
N GLY A 52 -7.13 21.00 -9.23
CA GLY A 52 -7.88 19.80 -8.86
C GLY A 52 -7.16 18.90 -7.85
N SER A 53 -6.14 19.42 -7.16
CA SER A 53 -5.33 18.70 -6.17
C SER A 53 -5.75 18.94 -4.72
N LEU A 54 -6.90 19.59 -4.52
CA LEU A 54 -7.51 19.79 -3.22
C LEU A 54 -8.42 18.62 -2.86
N ILE A 55 -8.14 17.95 -1.74
CA ILE A 55 -9.04 16.98 -1.10
C ILE A 55 -9.58 17.63 0.18
N GLN A 56 -10.89 17.85 0.22
CA GLN A 56 -11.59 18.37 1.39
C GLN A 56 -12.78 17.47 1.69
N GLN A 57 -12.68 16.69 2.77
CA GLN A 57 -13.73 15.78 3.24
C GLN A 57 -14.00 16.03 4.73
N PRO A 58 -14.89 16.98 5.06
CA PRO A 58 -15.21 17.31 6.44
C PRO A 58 -15.67 16.09 7.22
N GLY A 59 -15.13 15.90 8.43
CA GLY A 59 -15.45 14.78 9.31
C GLY A 59 -14.64 13.49 9.06
N ALA A 60 -13.94 13.39 7.93
CA ALA A 60 -13.01 12.28 7.69
C ALA A 60 -11.75 12.43 8.57
N THR A 61 -11.11 11.28 8.85
CA THR A 61 -9.81 11.23 9.54
C THR A 61 -8.74 10.77 8.55
N LEU A 62 -7.69 11.58 8.41
CA LEU A 62 -6.49 11.23 7.68
C LEU A 62 -5.55 10.45 8.62
N LEU A 63 -5.17 9.26 8.18
CA LEU A 63 -4.28 8.33 8.89
C LEU A 63 -3.02 8.10 8.04
N PRO A 64 -1.89 7.72 8.65
CA PRO A 64 -0.79 7.11 7.91
C PRO A 64 -1.29 5.87 7.16
N GLY A 65 -0.69 5.59 6.00
CA GLY A 65 -1.01 4.38 5.25
C GLY A 65 -0.74 3.13 6.10
N LEU A 66 -1.65 2.16 6.06
CA LEU A 66 -1.52 0.94 6.87
C LEU A 66 -0.35 0.08 6.38
N ILE A 67 0.21 -0.70 7.30
CA ILE A 67 1.32 -1.61 7.04
C ILE A 67 0.92 -3.01 7.48
N ASP A 68 1.06 -3.98 6.58
CA ASP A 68 0.91 -5.40 6.88
C ASP A 68 2.27 -6.09 6.87
N LEU A 69 2.62 -6.75 7.97
CA LEU A 69 3.94 -7.36 8.17
C LEU A 69 3.96 -8.87 7.90
N HIS A 70 2.82 -9.49 7.60
CA HIS A 70 2.75 -10.94 7.44
C HIS A 70 1.63 -11.34 6.48
N LEU A 71 1.97 -11.46 5.19
CA LEU A 71 1.06 -11.97 4.18
C LEU A 71 1.78 -12.80 3.12
N HIS A 72 0.96 -13.46 2.28
CA HIS A 72 1.38 -14.15 1.06
C HIS A 72 0.56 -13.60 -0.11
N LEU A 73 1.15 -12.71 -0.91
CA LEU A 73 0.44 -11.87 -1.87
C LEU A 73 -0.10 -12.62 -3.08
N ILE A 74 0.30 -13.88 -3.24
CA ILE A 74 -0.14 -14.76 -4.33
C ILE A 74 -1.11 -15.85 -3.88
N TRP A 75 -1.36 -15.97 -2.57
CA TRP A 75 -2.42 -16.82 -2.06
C TRP A 75 -3.76 -16.12 -2.14
N ASP A 76 -4.78 -16.89 -2.53
CA ASP A 76 -6.17 -16.46 -2.39
C ASP A 76 -6.68 -16.76 -0.98
N GLY A 77 -7.84 -16.19 -0.65
CA GLY A 77 -8.54 -16.44 0.62
C GLY A 77 -9.49 -17.63 0.56
N SER A 78 -9.22 -18.65 -0.27
CA SER A 78 -10.06 -19.86 -0.33
C SER A 78 -9.90 -20.76 0.90
N ASP A 79 -10.72 -21.81 0.99
CA ASP A 79 -10.66 -22.82 2.04
C ASP A 79 -9.41 -23.71 1.94
N ASP A 80 -8.85 -23.88 0.74
CA ASP A 80 -7.61 -24.60 0.47
C ASP A 80 -6.73 -23.84 -0.55
N PRO A 81 -6.01 -22.78 -0.11
CA PRO A 81 -5.18 -21.96 -1.00
C PRO A 81 -3.98 -22.74 -1.56
N VAL A 82 -3.55 -23.80 -0.88
CA VAL A 82 -2.48 -24.68 -1.34
C VAL A 82 -2.94 -25.49 -2.55
N ARG A 83 -4.14 -26.06 -2.50
CA ARG A 83 -4.72 -26.76 -3.64
C ARG A 83 -5.02 -25.82 -4.81
N SER A 84 -5.54 -24.63 -4.53
CA SER A 84 -5.79 -23.61 -5.57
C SER A 84 -4.52 -23.32 -6.36
N LEU A 85 -3.44 -23.01 -5.64
CA LEU A 85 -2.11 -22.79 -6.21
C LEU A 85 -1.58 -23.99 -7.00
N ALA A 86 -1.77 -25.22 -6.50
CA ALA A 86 -1.29 -26.44 -7.18
C ALA A 86 -1.98 -26.70 -8.53
N LEU A 87 -3.14 -26.07 -8.79
CA LEU A 87 -3.89 -26.18 -10.04
C LEU A 87 -3.59 -25.04 -11.02
N GLU A 88 -2.78 -24.06 -10.61
CA GLU A 88 -2.44 -22.88 -11.41
C GLU A 88 -1.06 -23.02 -12.06
N THR A 89 -0.90 -22.41 -13.24
CA THR A 89 0.44 -22.16 -13.79
C THR A 89 1.08 -20.96 -13.09
N SER A 90 2.41 -20.85 -13.18
CA SER A 90 3.14 -19.72 -12.63
C SER A 90 2.61 -18.37 -13.14
N GLU A 91 2.24 -18.28 -14.42
CA GLU A 91 1.68 -17.07 -15.02
C GLU A 91 0.29 -16.72 -14.46
N GLN A 92 -0.56 -17.74 -14.23
CA GLN A 92 -1.88 -17.53 -13.64
C GLN A 92 -1.77 -17.01 -12.20
N THR A 93 -0.89 -17.60 -11.40
CA THR A 93 -0.63 -17.16 -10.03
C THR A 93 -0.07 -15.73 -9.99
N LEU A 94 0.84 -15.38 -10.90
CA LEU A 94 1.37 -14.02 -10.99
C LEU A 94 0.28 -13.01 -11.36
N LEU A 95 -0.56 -13.31 -12.36
CA LEU A 95 -1.68 -12.45 -12.76
C LEU A 95 -2.68 -12.25 -11.61
N LYS A 96 -2.96 -13.31 -10.84
CA LYS A 96 -3.78 -13.24 -9.64
C LYS A 96 -3.16 -12.30 -8.59
N GLY A 97 -1.85 -12.43 -8.35
CA GLY A 97 -1.08 -11.56 -7.46
C GLY A 97 -1.15 -10.07 -7.83
N VAL A 98 -1.21 -9.72 -9.12
CA VAL A 98 -1.45 -8.33 -9.56
C VAL A 98 -2.79 -7.81 -9.05
N GLY A 99 -3.84 -8.61 -9.14
CA GLY A 99 -5.17 -8.27 -8.63
C GLY A 99 -5.19 -8.11 -7.10
N PHE A 100 -4.45 -8.96 -6.38
CA PHE A 100 -4.31 -8.88 -4.93
C PHE A 100 -3.53 -7.64 -4.50
N ALA A 101 -2.40 -7.33 -5.13
CA ALA A 101 -1.64 -6.09 -4.88
C ALA A 101 -2.53 -4.84 -4.98
N ALA A 102 -3.32 -4.75 -6.05
CA ALA A 102 -4.24 -3.64 -6.26
C ALA A 102 -5.35 -3.58 -5.21
N THR A 103 -5.86 -4.74 -4.78
CA THR A 103 -6.90 -4.84 -3.76
C THR A 103 -6.38 -4.44 -2.37
N THR A 104 -5.19 -4.91 -2.00
CA THR A 104 -4.50 -4.53 -0.77
C THR A 104 -4.28 -3.02 -0.70
N LEU A 105 -3.85 -2.39 -1.80
CA LEU A 105 -3.69 -0.94 -1.84
C LEU A 105 -5.02 -0.20 -1.65
N ARG A 106 -6.10 -0.65 -2.31
CA ARG A 106 -7.44 -0.04 -2.16
C ARG A 106 -8.01 -0.18 -0.75
N ALA A 107 -7.58 -1.19 0.01
CA ALA A 107 -7.95 -1.35 1.42
C ALA A 107 -7.19 -0.39 2.35
N GLY A 108 -6.29 0.45 1.82
CA GLY A 108 -5.52 1.42 2.61
C GLY A 108 -4.18 0.89 3.12
N ILE A 109 -3.82 -0.35 2.78
CA ILE A 109 -2.49 -0.91 3.08
C ILE A 109 -1.52 -0.43 2.00
N THR A 110 -0.56 0.40 2.42
CA THR A 110 0.38 1.06 1.50
C THR A 110 1.76 0.43 1.49
N THR A 111 2.07 -0.42 2.47
CA THR A 111 3.31 -1.20 2.54
C THR A 111 3.01 -2.59 3.07
N VAL A 112 3.63 -3.61 2.48
CA VAL A 112 3.47 -5.01 2.87
C VAL A 112 4.81 -5.71 2.98
N ARG A 113 4.88 -6.72 3.85
CA ARG A 113 5.98 -7.69 3.89
C ARG A 113 5.47 -9.08 3.53
N ASP A 114 5.91 -9.58 2.37
CA ASP A 114 5.60 -10.92 1.89
C ASP A 114 6.65 -11.92 2.38
N LEU A 115 6.19 -12.97 3.06
CA LEU A 115 7.03 -13.91 3.81
C LEU A 115 7.22 -15.27 3.14
N GLY A 116 6.74 -15.46 1.91
CA GLY A 116 6.95 -16.70 1.18
C GLY A 116 6.13 -16.75 -0.11
N SER A 117 6.77 -17.15 -1.21
CA SER A 117 6.17 -17.15 -2.54
C SER A 117 6.76 -18.24 -3.47
N VAL A 118 5.98 -18.72 -4.45
CA VAL A 118 6.42 -19.73 -5.44
C VAL A 118 7.36 -19.02 -6.37
N HIS A 119 8.49 -19.66 -6.68
CA HIS A 119 9.42 -19.22 -7.73
C HIS A 119 9.78 -17.72 -7.65
N ASP A 120 9.84 -17.16 -6.43
CA ASP A 120 10.13 -15.74 -6.18
C ASP A 120 9.13 -14.75 -6.82
N GLN A 121 7.87 -15.17 -7.06
CA GLN A 121 6.87 -14.32 -7.69
C GLN A 121 6.58 -13.03 -6.92
N ALA A 122 6.61 -13.06 -5.58
CA ALA A 122 6.47 -11.85 -4.77
C ALA A 122 7.57 -10.81 -5.05
N ILE A 123 8.79 -11.25 -5.39
CA ILE A 123 9.88 -10.35 -5.81
C ILE A 123 9.54 -9.72 -7.16
N ARG A 124 8.98 -10.48 -8.10
CA ARG A 124 8.54 -9.96 -9.42
C ARG A 124 7.41 -8.95 -9.30
N LEU A 125 6.47 -9.18 -8.39
CA LEU A 125 5.41 -8.22 -8.09
C LEU A 125 5.99 -6.94 -7.46
N ALA A 126 6.95 -7.06 -6.55
CA ALA A 126 7.63 -5.92 -5.96
C ALA A 126 8.33 -5.06 -7.03
N GLU A 127 9.10 -5.68 -7.93
CA GLU A 127 9.77 -5.01 -9.05
C GLU A 127 8.76 -4.31 -9.98
N ALA A 128 7.62 -4.96 -10.28
CA ALA A 128 6.59 -4.39 -11.15
C ALA A 128 5.90 -3.18 -10.53
N VAL A 129 5.62 -3.22 -9.22
CA VAL A 129 5.06 -2.06 -8.49
C VAL A 129 6.09 -0.91 -8.42
N GLU A 130 7.35 -1.21 -8.11
CA GLU A 130 8.41 -0.19 -8.03
C GLU A 130 8.61 0.53 -9.37
N ARG A 131 8.49 -0.19 -10.48
CA ARG A 131 8.54 0.37 -11.84
C ARG A 131 7.26 1.10 -12.26
N GLY A 132 6.20 1.06 -11.44
CA GLY A 132 4.90 1.65 -11.75
C GLY A 132 4.12 0.94 -12.85
N TRP A 133 4.46 -0.31 -13.17
CA TRP A 133 3.76 -1.09 -14.20
C TRP A 133 2.38 -1.54 -13.76
N ILE A 134 2.22 -1.79 -12.47
CA ILE A 134 0.96 -2.19 -11.84
C ILE A 134 0.73 -1.37 -10.56
N PRO A 135 -0.53 -1.11 -10.18
CA PRO A 135 -0.84 -0.52 -8.89
C PRO A 135 -0.66 -1.55 -7.76
N GLY A 136 -0.03 -1.14 -6.67
CA GLY A 136 0.12 -1.96 -5.47
C GLY A 136 0.78 -1.21 -4.31
N PRO A 137 0.77 -1.79 -3.09
CA PRO A 137 1.55 -1.28 -1.98
C PRO A 137 3.05 -1.40 -2.27
N ARG A 138 3.89 -0.70 -1.51
CA ARG A 138 5.32 -1.04 -1.46
C ARG A 138 5.47 -2.47 -0.93
N ILE A 139 6.12 -3.34 -1.69
CA ILE A 139 6.27 -4.76 -1.34
C ILE A 139 7.70 -5.02 -0.89
N ILE A 140 7.87 -5.51 0.34
CA ILE A 140 9.12 -6.08 0.85
C ILE A 140 8.98 -7.59 0.76
N ALA A 141 9.56 -8.20 -0.28
CA ALA A 141 9.39 -9.62 -0.56
C ALA A 141 10.59 -10.45 -0.11
N SER A 142 10.32 -11.60 0.53
CA SER A 142 11.34 -12.60 0.89
C SER A 142 11.65 -13.58 -0.23
N GLY A 143 10.73 -13.80 -1.17
CA GLY A 143 10.86 -14.82 -2.20
C GLY A 143 10.50 -16.21 -1.67
N ARG A 144 11.23 -17.23 -2.08
CA ARG A 144 11.04 -18.60 -1.58
C ARG A 144 11.48 -18.73 -0.12
N SER A 145 10.65 -19.37 0.70
CA SER A 145 11.02 -19.74 2.07
C SER A 145 12.20 -20.72 2.07
N ILE A 146 13.05 -20.67 3.10
CA ILE A 146 14.10 -21.67 3.34
C ILE A 146 13.60 -22.62 4.43
N VAL A 147 13.47 -23.91 4.13
CA VAL A 147 12.91 -24.89 5.06
C VAL A 147 13.66 -26.21 5.06
N MET A 148 13.60 -26.94 6.17
CA MET A 148 14.15 -28.30 6.22
C MET A 148 13.31 -29.27 5.38
N THR A 149 13.92 -30.38 4.96
CA THR A 149 13.18 -31.48 4.31
C THR A 149 12.03 -31.96 5.20
N GLY A 150 10.81 -31.97 4.65
CA GLY A 150 9.59 -32.30 5.39
C GLY A 150 9.09 -31.20 6.35
N GLY A 151 9.61 -29.98 6.22
CA GLY A 151 9.23 -28.83 7.03
C GLY A 151 7.84 -28.24 6.72
N HIS A 152 7.53 -27.10 7.34
CA HIS A 152 6.20 -26.48 7.33
C HIS A 152 5.74 -25.99 5.95
N ASP A 153 6.65 -25.49 5.10
CA ASP A 153 6.34 -24.90 3.80
C ASP A 153 6.88 -25.73 2.62
N PRO A 154 6.44 -27.00 2.44
CA PRO A 154 6.96 -27.86 1.38
C PRO A 154 6.57 -27.38 -0.03
N PHE A 155 5.66 -26.42 -0.14
CA PHE A 155 5.11 -25.89 -1.41
C PHE A 155 5.92 -24.71 -1.98
N TRP A 156 6.60 -23.95 -1.12
CA TRP A 156 7.38 -22.75 -1.47
C TRP A 156 8.88 -22.93 -1.25
N GLY A 157 9.20 -23.81 -0.30
CA GLY A 157 10.52 -24.08 0.23
C GLY A 157 11.59 -24.35 -0.82
N LEU A 158 12.80 -23.83 -0.58
CA LEU A 158 14.04 -24.45 -1.01
C LEU A 158 14.43 -25.57 -0.03
#